data_AF-G8LQ50-F1
#
_entry.id   AF-G8LQ50-F1
#
_cell.length_a   1.000
_cell.length_b   1.000
_cell.length_c   1.000
_cell.angle_alpha   90.00
_cell.angle_beta   90.00
_cell.angle_gamma   90.00
#
_symmetry.space_group_name_H-M   'P 1'
#
loop_
_entity.id
_entity.type
_entity.pdbx_description
1 polymer ?
#
loop_
_entity_poly.entity_id
_entity_poly.type
_entity_poly.pdbx_seq_one_letter_code
_entity_poly.pdbx_strand_id
1 'polypeptide(L)'
;MMRIFADEGNIDARLAASLSHEKIYTLNVIVCDFVGDPDLIFVPVAAWLRENQPDICTLDDGRKKGYRFQMDLNDEDSVDISISLQLTERTLIKEENGALHVSYAPEPPLPEPVTRPKELYINGELVSKWDE
;
A
#
# COMPACT_ATOMS: atom_id res chain seq x y z
N MET A 1 -19.41 -8.01 -14.86
CA MET A 1 -18.09 -8.65 -15.16
C MET A 1 -17.02 -8.01 -14.29
N MET A 2 -15.94 -8.72 -13.93
CA MET A 2 -14.82 -8.11 -13.19
C MET A 2 -13.50 -8.30 -13.95
N ARG A 3 -12.73 -7.23 -14.08
CA ARG A 3 -11.39 -7.23 -14.67
C ARG A 3 -10.40 -6.58 -13.73
N ILE A 4 -9.24 -7.21 -13.56
CA ILE A 4 -8.14 -6.68 -12.77
C ILE A 4 -6.90 -6.67 -13.65
N PHE A 5 -6.18 -5.55 -13.67
CA PHE A 5 -4.90 -5.41 -14.34
C PHE A 5 -4.04 -4.36 -13.66
N ALA A 6 -2.73 -4.42 -13.89
CA ALA A 6 -1.77 -3.42 -13.41
C ALA A 6 -1.16 -2.66 -14.59
N ASP A 7 -0.95 -1.36 -14.42
CA ASP A 7 -0.23 -0.51 -15.36
C ASP A 7 0.65 0.51 -14.61
N GLU A 8 1.32 1.38 -15.38
CA GLU A 8 2.26 2.38 -14.86
C GLU A 8 3.35 1.78 -13.94
N GLY A 9 3.73 0.53 -14.20
CA GLY A 9 4.63 -0.24 -13.37
C GLY A 9 6.07 0.25 -13.41
N ASN A 10 6.68 0.36 -12.24
CA ASN A 10 8.09 0.62 -12.02
C ASN A 10 8.69 -0.46 -11.11
N ILE A 11 9.90 -0.90 -11.41
CA ILE A 11 10.69 -1.77 -10.54
C ILE A 11 11.77 -0.91 -9.87
N ASP A 12 11.57 -0.55 -8.60
CA ASP A 12 12.61 0.10 -7.79
C ASP A 12 13.61 -0.96 -7.30
N ALA A 13 14.58 -1.25 -8.16
CA ALA A 13 15.73 -2.08 -7.84
C ALA A 13 16.96 -1.21 -7.58
N ARG A 14 17.81 -1.65 -6.65
CA ARG A 14 19.08 -0.99 -6.32
C ARG A 14 20.23 -1.94 -6.58
N LEU A 15 21.43 -1.39 -6.78
CA LEU A 15 22.67 -2.17 -6.89
C LEU A 15 23.13 -2.69 -5.51
N ALA A 16 22.26 -3.44 -4.86
CA ALA A 16 22.52 -4.15 -3.62
C ALA A 16 23.04 -5.56 -3.93
N ALA A 17 23.61 -6.24 -2.93
CA ALA A 17 24.05 -7.62 -3.08
C ALA A 17 22.90 -8.59 -3.40
N SER A 18 21.68 -8.30 -2.93
CA SER A 18 20.48 -9.08 -3.25
C SER A 18 19.74 -8.51 -4.46
N LEU A 19 19.05 -9.38 -5.21
CA LEU A 19 18.15 -8.99 -6.30
C LEU A 19 16.76 -8.49 -5.84
N SER A 20 16.55 -8.36 -4.53
CA SER A 20 15.30 -7.86 -3.95
C SER A 20 14.97 -6.47 -4.45
N HIS A 21 13.70 -6.22 -4.73
CA HIS A 21 13.21 -4.97 -5.31
C HIS A 21 11.77 -4.71 -4.88
N GLU A 22 11.32 -3.48 -5.10
CA GLU A 22 9.93 -3.08 -4.89
C GLU A 22 9.25 -2.83 -6.23
N LYS A 23 8.04 -3.36 -6.39
CA LYS A 23 7.17 -3.01 -7.51
C LYS A 23 6.31 -1.83 -7.07
N ILE A 24 6.24 -0.81 -7.91
CA ILE A 24 5.38 0.36 -7.70
C ILE A 24 4.47 0.41 -8.93
N TYR A 25 3.16 0.37 -8.75
CA TYR A 25 2.24 0.27 -9.89
C TYR A 25 0.84 0.79 -9.56
N THR A 26 0.07 1.05 -10.60
CA THR A 26 -1.37 1.31 -10.46
C THR A 26 -2.13 0.00 -10.70
N LEU A 27 -2.85 -0.49 -9.69
CA LEU A 27 -3.79 -1.60 -9.83
C LEU A 27 -5.16 -1.04 -10.24
N ASN A 28 -5.67 -1.49 -11.38
CA ASN A 28 -6.97 -1.11 -11.90
C ASN A 28 -7.96 -2.27 -11.76
N VAL A 29 -9.09 -1.99 -11.10
CA VAL A 29 -10.21 -2.92 -10.93
C VAL A 29 -11.42 -2.33 -11.63
N ILE A 30 -11.94 -3.03 -12.61
CA ILE A 30 -13.15 -2.65 -13.34
C ILE A 30 -14.26 -3.64 -12.99
N VAL A 31 -15.39 -3.10 -12.56
CA VAL A 31 -16.63 -3.84 -12.28
C VAL A 31 -17.71 -3.28 -13.19
N CYS A 32 -18.22 -4.11 -14.09
CA CYS A 32 -19.30 -3.72 -15.01
C CYS A 32 -20.65 -4.23 -14.53
N ASP A 33 -21.69 -3.45 -14.83
CA ASP A 33 -23.10 -3.74 -14.55
C ASP A 33 -23.38 -4.02 -13.06
N PHE A 34 -22.71 -3.29 -12.16
CA PHE A 34 -22.94 -3.46 -10.73
C PHE A 34 -24.30 -2.88 -10.33
N VAL A 35 -25.12 -3.67 -9.64
CA VAL A 35 -26.42 -3.23 -9.11
C VAL A 35 -26.36 -3.18 -7.59
N GLY A 36 -26.64 -2.02 -7.02
CA GLY A 36 -26.62 -1.78 -5.58
C GLY A 36 -25.79 -0.55 -5.20
N ASP A 37 -25.54 -0.40 -3.91
CA ASP A 37 -24.75 0.70 -3.37
C ASP A 37 -23.24 0.47 -3.64
N PRO A 38 -22.54 1.36 -4.36
CA PRO A 38 -21.10 1.27 -4.63
C PRO A 38 -20.24 1.15 -3.37
N ASP A 39 -20.71 1.64 -2.21
CA ASP A 39 -19.99 1.51 -0.94
C ASP A 39 -19.82 0.05 -0.49
N LEU A 40 -20.63 -0.88 -1.02
CA LEU A 40 -20.43 -2.32 -0.84
C LEU A 40 -19.10 -2.81 -1.44
N ILE A 41 -18.52 -2.06 -2.36
CA ILE A 41 -17.18 -2.31 -2.93
C ILE A 41 -16.16 -1.39 -2.27
N PHE A 42 -16.50 -0.12 -2.06
CA PHE A 42 -15.50 0.85 -1.59
C PHE A 42 -15.04 0.61 -0.16
N VAL A 43 -15.96 0.24 0.75
CA VAL A 43 -15.62 0.02 2.15
C VAL A 43 -14.68 -1.18 2.35
N PRO A 44 -14.92 -2.36 1.75
CA PRO A 44 -13.96 -3.47 1.82
C PRO A 44 -12.59 -3.15 1.23
N VAL A 45 -12.53 -2.41 0.12
CA VAL A 45 -11.25 -1.98 -0.48
C VAL A 45 -10.52 -1.03 0.48
N ALA A 46 -11.21 -0.06 1.06
CA ALA A 46 -10.61 0.83 2.06
C ALA A 46 -10.09 0.07 3.29
N ALA A 47 -10.82 -0.94 3.77
CA ALA A 47 -10.38 -1.79 4.87
C ALA A 47 -9.11 -2.58 4.52
N TRP A 48 -9.06 -3.16 3.31
CA TRP A 48 -7.88 -3.88 2.82
C TRP A 48 -6.66 -2.95 2.68
N LEU A 49 -6.85 -1.75 2.13
CA LEU A 49 -5.80 -0.75 1.96
C LEU A 49 -5.21 -0.30 3.31
N ARG A 50 -6.04 -0.17 4.35
CA ARG A 50 -5.57 0.20 5.68
C ARG A 50 -4.55 -0.80 6.25
N GLU A 51 -4.67 -2.07 5.88
CA GLU A 51 -3.78 -3.14 6.33
C GLU A 51 -2.59 -3.37 5.39
N ASN A 52 -2.79 -3.19 4.08
CA ASN A 52 -1.83 -3.63 3.05
C ASN A 52 -1.15 -2.48 2.30
N GLN A 53 -1.61 -1.24 2.45
CA GLN A 53 -1.03 -0.03 1.83
C GLN A 53 -1.41 1.23 2.66
N PRO A 54 -1.00 1.31 3.95
CA PRO A 54 -1.45 2.36 4.87
C PRO A 54 -0.93 3.78 4.53
N ASP A 55 0.13 3.87 3.73
CA ASP A 55 0.70 5.13 3.25
C ASP A 55 -0.29 5.93 2.38
N ILE A 56 -1.19 5.25 1.65
CA ILE A 56 -2.32 5.88 0.93
C ILE A 56 -3.16 6.75 1.87
N CYS A 57 -3.36 6.31 3.11
CA CYS A 57 -4.21 7.03 4.06
C CYS A 57 -3.48 8.12 4.85
N THR A 58 -2.14 8.12 4.86
CA THR A 58 -1.34 8.97 5.75
C THR A 58 -0.57 10.06 5.04
N LEU A 59 -0.11 9.82 3.80
CA LEU A 59 0.63 10.80 3.01
C LEU A 59 -0.30 11.68 2.18
N ASP A 60 0.05 12.96 1.99
CA ASP A 60 -0.75 13.89 1.19
C ASP A 60 -0.94 13.41 -0.26
N ASP A 61 0.10 12.84 -0.86
CA ASP A 61 0.02 12.31 -2.23
C ASP A 61 -0.84 11.04 -2.27
N GLY A 62 -0.65 10.14 -1.30
CA GLY A 62 -1.47 8.96 -1.10
C GLY A 62 -2.96 9.30 -0.93
N ARG A 63 -3.30 10.29 -0.11
CA ARG A 63 -4.69 10.68 0.12
C ARG A 63 -5.36 11.27 -1.11
N LYS A 64 -4.59 11.90 -2.00
CA LYS A 64 -5.10 12.54 -3.22
C LYS A 64 -5.12 11.60 -4.42
N LYS A 65 -4.19 10.64 -4.47
CA LYS A 65 -3.95 9.83 -5.68
C LYS A 65 -3.98 8.32 -5.41
N GLY A 66 -3.87 7.86 -4.19
CA GLY A 66 -3.66 6.46 -3.86
C GLY A 66 -4.89 5.56 -4.00
N TYR A 67 -6.10 6.10 -3.80
CA TYR A 67 -7.35 5.37 -3.99
C TYR A 67 -8.35 6.27 -4.72
N ARG A 68 -8.54 6.01 -6.02
CA ARG A 68 -9.40 6.80 -6.90
C ARG A 68 -10.46 5.91 -7.53
N PHE A 69 -11.59 6.50 -7.91
CA PHE A 69 -12.62 5.80 -8.66
C PHE A 69 -13.20 6.67 -9.76
N GLN A 70 -13.80 6.02 -10.75
CA GLN A 70 -14.67 6.58 -11.77
C GLN A 70 -15.92 5.71 -11.84
N MET A 71 -17.06 6.34 -12.06
CA MET A 71 -18.35 5.67 -12.18
C MET A 71 -19.07 6.18 -13.42
N ASP A 72 -19.66 5.26 -14.16
CA ASP A 72 -20.54 5.55 -15.28
C ASP A 72 -21.90 4.87 -15.07
N LEU A 73 -22.97 5.68 -15.09
CA LEU A 73 -24.33 5.19 -14.84
C LEU A 73 -24.90 4.62 -16.13
N ASN A 74 -25.45 3.41 -16.04
CA ASN A 74 -26.06 2.72 -17.17
C ASN A 74 -27.59 2.88 -17.14
N ASP A 75 -28.27 2.52 -18.24
CA ASP A 75 -29.71 2.73 -18.44
C ASP A 75 -30.63 1.77 -17.61
N GLU A 76 -30.08 0.90 -16.77
CA GLU A 76 -30.80 -0.16 -16.01
C GLU A 76 -30.49 -0.20 -14.49
N ASP A 77 -30.35 0.96 -13.83
CA ASP A 77 -29.98 1.08 -12.40
C ASP A 77 -28.66 0.36 -12.04
N SER A 78 -27.84 0.07 -13.05
CA SER A 78 -26.51 -0.49 -12.91
C SER A 78 -25.45 0.59 -13.11
N VAL A 79 -24.26 0.33 -12.57
CA VAL A 79 -23.13 1.24 -12.68
C VAL A 79 -21.87 0.48 -13.03
N ASP A 80 -21.09 1.04 -13.94
CA ASP A 80 -19.73 0.62 -14.23
C ASP A 80 -18.78 1.38 -13.31
N ILE A 81 -17.97 0.65 -12.56
CA ILE A 81 -17.05 1.19 -11.56
C ILE A 81 -15.62 0.84 -11.96
N SER A 82 -14.79 1.85 -12.13
CA SER A 82 -13.34 1.69 -12.29
C SER A 82 -12.64 2.24 -11.05
N ILE A 83 -11.82 1.41 -10.41
CA ILE A 83 -11.02 1.77 -9.23
C ILE A 83 -9.55 1.72 -9.62
N SER A 84 -8.78 2.76 -9.29
CA SER A 84 -7.33 2.80 -9.44
C SER A 84 -6.66 2.93 -8.07
N LEU A 85 -5.76 2.01 -7.76
CA LEU A 85 -5.01 1.95 -6.51
C LEU A 85 -3.51 2.09 -6.78
N GLN A 86 -2.81 2.99 -6.09
CA GLN A 86 -1.35 3.06 -6.17
C GLN A 86 -0.74 2.14 -5.12
N LEU A 87 -0.17 1.02 -5.56
CA LEU A 87 0.33 -0.02 -4.66
C LEU A 87 1.84 -0.17 -4.74
N THR A 88 2.43 -0.59 -3.62
CA THR A 88 3.82 -1.02 -3.54
C THR A 88 3.88 -2.48 -3.09
N GLU A 89 4.73 -3.29 -3.71
CA GLU A 89 4.89 -4.70 -3.36
C GLU A 89 6.37 -5.08 -3.31
N ARG A 90 6.83 -5.46 -2.12
CA ARG A 90 8.24 -5.78 -1.91
C ARG A 90 8.53 -7.26 -2.16
N THR A 91 9.36 -7.51 -3.16
CA THR A 91 9.83 -8.84 -3.53
C THR A 91 11.19 -9.11 -2.91
N LEU A 92 11.29 -10.16 -2.11
CA LEU A 92 12.51 -10.61 -1.45
C LEU A 92 13.11 -11.78 -2.22
N ILE A 93 14.37 -11.62 -2.63
CA ILE A 93 15.12 -12.65 -3.36
C ILE A 93 16.33 -13.05 -2.53
N LYS A 94 16.42 -14.35 -2.23
CA LYS A 94 17.55 -14.97 -1.53
C LYS A 94 18.23 -15.97 -2.43
N GLU A 95 19.56 -16.02 -2.38
CA GLU A 95 20.33 -17.08 -3.03
C GLU A 95 20.73 -18.14 -2.00
N GLU A 96 20.35 -19.39 -2.24
CA GLU A 96 20.71 -20.53 -1.41
C GLU A 96 21.24 -21.66 -2.30
N ASN A 97 22.49 -22.09 -2.07
CA ASN A 97 23.16 -23.15 -2.85
C ASN A 97 23.13 -22.94 -4.38
N GLY A 98 23.22 -21.69 -4.84
CA GLY A 98 23.16 -21.33 -6.27
C GLY A 98 21.75 -21.25 -6.87
N ALA A 99 20.70 -21.40 -6.06
CA ALA A 99 19.31 -21.24 -6.48
C ALA A 99 18.71 -19.93 -5.92
N LEU A 100 17.88 -19.26 -6.73
CA LEU A 100 17.16 -18.06 -6.33
C LEU A 100 15.77 -18.41 -5.77
N HIS A 101 15.49 -17.98 -4.55
CA HIS A 101 14.22 -18.13 -3.86
C HIS A 101 13.51 -16.79 -3.77
N VAL A 102 12.31 -16.71 -4.34
CA VAL A 102 11.48 -15.50 -4.36
C VAL A 102 10.37 -15.62 -3.31
N SER A 103 10.21 -14.57 -2.51
CA SER A 103 9.13 -14.44 -1.51
C SER A 103 8.65 -12.98 -1.46
N TYR A 104 7.53 -12.73 -0.79
CA TYR A 104 6.95 -11.39 -0.66
C TYR A 104 7.01 -10.96 0.79
N ALA A 105 7.47 -9.73 1.04
CA ALA A 105 7.49 -9.20 2.39
C ALA A 105 6.05 -8.90 2.83
N PRO A 106 5.67 -9.21 4.08
CA PRO A 106 4.44 -8.68 4.65
C PRO A 106 4.55 -7.16 4.83
N GLU A 107 3.41 -6.48 4.86
CA GLU A 107 3.36 -5.06 5.22
C GLU A 107 3.92 -4.86 6.63
N PRO A 108 4.76 -3.84 6.88
CA PRO A 108 5.23 -3.52 8.22
C PRO A 108 4.04 -3.30 9.17
N PRO A 109 4.14 -3.74 10.44
CA PRO A 109 3.10 -3.44 11.41
C PRO A 109 2.94 -1.93 11.58
N LEU A 110 1.73 -1.48 11.89
CA LEU A 110 1.47 -0.08 12.21
C LEU A 110 2.39 0.38 13.35
N PRO A 111 2.91 1.62 13.30
CA PRO A 111 3.76 2.13 14.36
C PRO A 111 3.02 2.12 15.69
N GLU A 112 3.66 1.56 16.72
CA GLU A 112 3.14 1.65 18.08
C GLU A 112 3.23 3.09 18.61
N PRO A 113 2.25 3.57 19.39
CA PRO A 113 2.34 4.87 20.03
C PRO A 113 3.58 4.94 20.93
N VAL A 114 4.54 5.80 20.57
CA VAL A 114 5.74 5.99 21.38
C VAL A 114 5.37 6.89 22.55
N THR A 115 5.54 6.40 23.79
CA THR A 115 5.46 7.28 24.96
C THR A 115 6.56 8.34 24.85
N ARG A 116 6.20 9.61 25.04
CA ARG A 116 7.16 10.73 24.98
C ARG A 116 8.37 10.43 25.88
N PRO A 117 9.60 10.36 25.33
CA PRO A 117 10.78 10.08 26.13
C PRO A 117 11.04 11.23 27.11
N LYS A 118 11.37 10.89 28.36
CA LYS A 118 11.64 11.88 29.43
C LYS A 118 13.10 12.26 29.55
N GLU A 119 14.00 11.38 29.14
CA GLU A 119 15.45 11.55 29.27
C GLU A 119 16.15 11.03 28.01
N LEU A 120 17.26 11.66 27.65
CA LEU A 120 18.15 11.25 26.56
C LEU A 120 19.55 11.02 27.12
N TYR A 121 20.10 9.85 26.83
CA TYR A 121 21.46 9.47 27.16
C TYR A 121 22.27 9.23 25.88
N ILE A 122 23.49 9.74 25.81
CA ILE A 122 24.44 9.45 24.73
C ILE A 122 25.70 8.87 25.36
N ASN A 123 26.14 7.71 24.89
CA ASN A 123 27.28 6.97 25.47
C ASN A 123 27.17 6.71 26.98
N GLY A 124 25.95 6.57 27.50
CA GLY A 124 25.68 6.38 28.92
C GLY A 124 25.63 7.67 29.75
N GLU A 125 25.90 8.84 29.17
CA GLU A 125 25.81 10.14 29.84
C GLU A 125 24.44 10.79 29.59
N LEU A 126 23.81 11.32 30.66
CA LEU A 126 22.57 12.08 30.54
C LEU A 126 22.86 13.41 29.82
N VAL A 127 22.28 13.59 28.63
CA VAL A 127 22.45 14.82 27.83
C VAL A 127 21.21 15.69 27.80
N SER A 128 20.02 15.15 28.09
CA SER A 128 18.80 15.95 28.16
C SER A 128 17.73 15.29 29.03
N LYS A 129 16.90 16.13 29.67
CA LYS A 129 15.73 15.74 30.45
C LYS A 129 14.61 16.73 30.18
N TRP A 130 13.40 16.23 30.00
CA TRP A 130 12.19 17.03 29.74
C TRP A 130 11.14 16.77 30.82
N ASP A 131 10.60 17.85 31.38
CA ASP A 131 9.41 17.81 32.23
C ASP A 131 8.13 17.80 31.37
N GLU A 132 7.03 17.28 31.92
CA GLU A 132 5.73 17.17 31.24
C GLU A 132 5.11 18.52 30.86
#